data_AF-A0A938M3W5-F1
#
_entry.id   AF-A0A938M3W5-F1
#
_cell.length_a   1.000
_cell.length_b   1.000
_cell.length_c   1.000
_cell.angle_alpha   90.00
_cell.angle_beta   90.00
_cell.angle_gamma   90.00
#
_symmetry.space_group_name_H-M   'P 1'
#
loop_
_entity.id
_entity.type
_entity.pdbx_description
1 polymer ?
#
loop_
_entity_poly.entity_id
_entity_poly.type
_entity_poly.pdbx_seq_one_letter_code
_entity_poly.pdbx_strand_id
1 'polypeptide(L)'
;MGFGVSAATASVLASAILVLAAGWATGAFLALLSASTYELWKNTLTFDREALEGLAASGVRWAVALLAAWTLLAVLAARRSGASLAHTLKPTAIAFTPLLALFGYGAWTALGGQITFASLFVFTVLVGLVAVLHVQILTTRRPWAEPSDRQSWALVAGASLLFLLVFGALDVLGYRSLFLGYHDTGIYAEALWNTLQGEILKSNRYEGFSCYLGDHLALGLLAFVPLYCLAPNPQTLLLTQTTLLAAGAIPVYLLARNSLGSNGAGVAFVLAYLLFPAVGHANLNLIGGFTPDGLSILPLLWVFYLMTCALDRGTGERIERAGRKASLTWFFVCVFLALISTETAAIVVLMAGLYMSVWLRPRRVGLVVLILGIGWFFMATLVVIPYFSGRPYWHAPQFYGDMGESFAQLTLYAAAHPLDLLRRCLSHSQLMFLLQLLVPLGLLLLLAPSALLIAAPTLLALLVAKDPSLHSILLHYRSSVIPVLFFAAIEGARRQAEGTSWIQRLLA
;
A
#
# COMPACT_ATOMS: atom_id res chain seq x y z
N MET A 1 -14.26 -34.32 30.16
CA MET A 1 -13.79 -33.96 28.81
C MET A 1 -14.73 -32.89 28.25
N GLY A 2 -14.40 -31.62 28.44
CA GLY A 2 -15.17 -30.49 27.89
C GLY A 2 -14.27 -29.72 26.94
N PHE A 3 -14.65 -29.65 25.67
CA PHE A 3 -13.93 -28.89 24.65
C PHE A 3 -13.98 -27.40 25.00
N GLY A 4 -12.88 -26.89 25.57
CA GLY A 4 -12.68 -25.47 25.82
C GLY A 4 -12.48 -24.72 24.51
N VAL A 5 -13.58 -24.29 23.90
CA VAL A 5 -13.58 -23.31 22.82
C VAL A 5 -13.32 -21.95 23.48
N SER A 6 -12.04 -21.59 23.57
CA SER A 6 -11.54 -20.45 24.33
C SER A 6 -11.95 -19.11 23.70
N ALA A 7 -11.82 -18.03 24.48
CA ALA A 7 -12.04 -16.63 24.07
C ALA A 7 -11.37 -16.23 22.73
N ALA A 8 -10.37 -16.99 22.28
CA ALA A 8 -9.75 -16.86 20.96
C ALA A 8 -10.73 -17.00 19.78
N THR A 9 -11.77 -17.82 19.93
CA THR A 9 -12.76 -18.08 18.86
C THR A 9 -13.70 -16.89 18.66
N ALA A 10 -14.06 -16.19 19.74
CA ALA A 10 -14.90 -15.00 19.70
C ALA A 10 -14.16 -13.79 19.13
N SER A 11 -12.84 -13.77 19.29
CA SER A 11 -12.00 -12.65 18.88
C SER A 11 -11.52 -12.80 17.43
N VAL A 12 -11.23 -14.02 16.97
CA VAL A 12 -11.08 -14.35 15.53
C VAL A 12 -12.35 -14.03 14.76
N LEU A 13 -13.53 -14.26 15.34
CA LEU A 13 -14.81 -13.84 14.75
C LEU A 13 -14.95 -12.31 14.69
N ALA A 14 -14.57 -11.58 15.74
CA ALA A 14 -14.59 -10.11 15.74
C ALA A 14 -13.63 -9.51 14.69
N SER A 15 -12.44 -10.09 14.52
CA SER A 15 -11.51 -9.75 13.45
C SER A 15 -12.07 -10.11 12.07
N ALA A 16 -12.74 -11.26 11.92
CA ALA A 16 -13.40 -11.63 10.66
C ALA A 16 -14.54 -10.66 10.31
N ILE A 17 -15.31 -10.17 11.29
CA ILE A 17 -16.37 -9.17 11.09
C ILE A 17 -15.79 -7.81 10.73
N LEU A 18 -14.66 -7.41 11.35
CA LEU A 18 -13.93 -6.19 10.98
C LEU A 18 -13.36 -6.28 9.57
N VAL A 19 -12.85 -7.44 9.16
CA VAL A 19 -12.36 -7.70 7.79
C VAL A 19 -13.50 -7.75 6.78
N LEU A 20 -14.66 -8.33 7.13
CA LEU A 20 -15.85 -8.34 6.28
C LEU A 20 -16.50 -6.94 6.18
N ALA A 21 -16.49 -6.16 7.25
CA ALA A 21 -16.92 -4.76 7.26
C ALA A 21 -15.96 -3.87 6.43
N ALA A 22 -14.66 -4.13 6.50
CA ALA A 22 -13.65 -3.49 5.64
C ALA A 22 -13.82 -3.91 4.16
N GLY A 23 -14.04 -5.19 3.89
CA GLY A 23 -14.28 -5.69 2.53
C GLY A 23 -15.58 -5.16 1.93
N TRP A 24 -16.63 -4.99 2.74
CA TRP A 24 -17.88 -4.36 2.32
C TRP A 24 -17.74 -2.85 2.12
N ALA A 25 -16.98 -2.17 2.98
CA ALA A 25 -16.59 -0.78 2.81
C ALA A 25 -15.87 -0.52 1.48
N THR A 26 -14.94 -1.40 1.13
CA THR A 26 -14.23 -1.39 -0.15
C THR A 26 -15.15 -1.75 -1.32
N GLY A 27 -16.07 -2.70 -1.17
CA GLY A 27 -17.05 -3.06 -2.21
C GLY A 27 -18.08 -1.95 -2.50
N ALA A 28 -18.58 -1.28 -1.47
CA ALA A 28 -19.47 -0.11 -1.60
C ALA A 28 -18.73 1.09 -2.22
N PHE A 29 -17.45 1.28 -1.88
CA PHE A 29 -16.54 2.24 -2.48
C PHE A 29 -16.33 2.01 -3.99
N LEU A 30 -16.19 0.75 -4.41
CA LEU A 30 -16.04 0.37 -5.82
C LEU A 30 -17.35 0.51 -6.61
N ALA A 31 -18.50 0.25 -5.98
CA ALA A 31 -19.81 0.49 -6.58
C ALA A 31 -20.08 1.99 -6.80
N LEU A 32 -19.64 2.86 -5.87
CA LEU A 32 -19.73 4.32 -5.98
C LEU A 32 -18.86 4.90 -7.11
N LEU A 33 -17.70 4.29 -7.38
CA LEU A 33 -16.83 4.68 -8.50
C LEU A 33 -17.46 4.43 -9.89
N SER A 34 -18.47 3.56 -9.98
CA SER A 34 -19.16 3.28 -11.25
C SER A 34 -20.18 4.36 -11.66
N ALA A 35 -20.48 5.33 -10.80
CA ALA A 35 -21.64 6.22 -10.97
C ALA A 35 -21.34 7.65 -11.44
N SER A 36 -20.10 8.16 -11.42
CA SER A 36 -19.82 9.53 -11.92
C SER A 36 -18.39 9.72 -12.42
N THR A 37 -18.18 9.51 -13.72
CA THR A 37 -16.87 9.45 -14.38
C THR A 37 -16.21 10.79 -14.71
N TYR A 38 -16.80 11.96 -14.38
CA TYR A 38 -16.35 13.22 -14.98
C TYR A 38 -15.56 14.20 -14.09
N GLU A 39 -15.60 14.09 -12.75
CA GLU A 39 -14.94 15.08 -11.84
C GLU A 39 -13.75 14.53 -11.02
N LEU A 40 -13.43 13.24 -11.19
CA LEU A 40 -12.39 12.52 -10.44
C LEU A 40 -10.96 13.08 -10.60
N TRP A 41 -10.66 13.76 -11.71
CA TRP A 41 -9.35 14.39 -11.96
C TRP A 41 -9.02 15.57 -11.03
N LYS A 42 -10.01 16.12 -10.31
CA LYS A 42 -9.84 17.30 -9.45
C LYS A 42 -9.82 16.97 -7.95
N ASN A 43 -9.81 15.70 -7.55
CA ASN A 43 -10.04 15.28 -6.16
C ASN A 43 -11.39 15.78 -5.56
N THR A 44 -12.34 16.19 -6.41
CA THR A 44 -13.70 16.61 -6.00
C THR A 44 -14.72 15.67 -6.63
N LEU A 45 -15.43 14.90 -5.79
CA LEU A 45 -16.60 14.13 -6.21
C LEU A 45 -17.86 14.96 -5.93
N THR A 46 -18.62 15.31 -6.96
CA THR A 46 -20.00 15.78 -6.82
C THR A 46 -20.93 14.59 -7.07
N PHE A 47 -21.78 14.28 -6.09
CA PHE A 47 -22.77 13.20 -6.20
C PHE A 47 -24.16 13.79 -6.44
N ASP A 48 -25.02 13.04 -7.12
CA ASP A 48 -26.45 13.30 -7.17
C ASP A 48 -27.08 13.00 -5.78
N ARG A 49 -28.02 13.85 -5.36
CA ARG A 49 -28.58 13.87 -4.01
C ARG A 49 -29.33 12.57 -3.66
N GLU A 50 -30.03 11.98 -4.62
CA GLU A 50 -30.72 10.69 -4.44
C GLU A 50 -29.76 9.53 -4.18
N ALA A 51 -28.61 9.51 -4.86
CA ALA A 51 -27.58 8.49 -4.65
C ALA A 51 -26.96 8.60 -3.24
N LEU A 52 -26.79 9.83 -2.74
CA LEU A 52 -26.31 10.11 -1.38
C LEU A 52 -27.30 9.65 -0.30
N GLU A 53 -28.58 9.91 -0.49
CA GLU A 53 -29.64 9.49 0.44
C GLU A 53 -29.78 7.95 0.48
N GLY A 54 -29.69 7.29 -0.68
CA GLY A 54 -29.63 5.83 -0.77
C GLY A 54 -28.41 5.23 -0.05
N LEU A 55 -27.25 5.89 -0.17
CA LEU A 55 -26.01 5.46 0.48
C LEU A 55 -26.06 5.63 1.99
N ALA A 56 -26.52 6.78 2.50
CA ALA A 56 -26.70 7.03 3.92
C ALA A 56 -27.68 6.01 4.55
N ALA A 57 -28.80 5.75 3.87
CA ALA A 57 -29.76 4.73 4.29
C ALA A 57 -29.18 3.30 4.26
N SER A 58 -28.24 3.02 3.35
CA SER A 58 -27.53 1.73 3.32
C SER A 58 -26.52 1.62 4.47
N GLY A 59 -25.71 2.66 4.73
CA GLY A 59 -24.72 2.69 5.81
C GLY A 59 -25.35 2.51 7.18
N VAL A 60 -26.50 3.13 7.43
CA VAL A 60 -27.28 2.94 8.68
C VAL A 60 -27.80 1.51 8.81
N ARG A 61 -28.37 0.93 7.74
CA ARG A 61 -28.86 -0.46 7.75
C ARG A 61 -27.74 -1.46 8.06
N TRP A 62 -26.55 -1.23 7.50
CA TRP A 62 -25.39 -2.09 7.74
C TRP A 62 -24.75 -1.87 9.11
N ALA A 63 -24.70 -0.64 9.62
CA ALA A 63 -24.29 -0.38 11.01
C ALA A 63 -25.19 -1.12 12.01
N VAL A 64 -26.50 -1.12 11.77
CA VAL A 64 -27.48 -1.88 12.56
C VAL A 64 -27.25 -3.39 12.42
N ALA A 65 -27.02 -3.89 11.19
CA ALA A 65 -26.73 -5.31 10.96
C ALA A 65 -25.42 -5.76 11.64
N LEU A 66 -24.38 -4.93 11.62
CA LEU A 66 -23.09 -5.18 12.28
C LEU A 66 -23.22 -5.17 13.81
N LEU A 67 -23.98 -4.23 14.38
CA LEU A 67 -24.30 -4.23 15.82
C LEU A 67 -25.12 -5.45 16.22
N ALA A 68 -26.10 -5.83 15.40
CA ALA A 68 -26.90 -7.03 15.63
C ALA A 68 -26.04 -8.30 15.57
N ALA A 69 -25.19 -8.43 14.56
CA ALA A 69 -24.26 -9.54 14.42
C ALA A 69 -23.27 -9.60 15.58
N TRP A 70 -22.65 -8.48 15.96
CA TRP A 70 -21.77 -8.39 17.12
C TRP A 70 -22.45 -8.83 18.41
N THR A 71 -23.66 -8.32 18.66
CA THR A 71 -24.43 -8.65 19.87
C THR A 71 -24.83 -10.13 19.89
N LEU A 72 -25.31 -10.66 18.77
CA LEU A 72 -25.67 -12.08 18.64
C LEU A 72 -24.47 -12.99 18.90
N LEU A 73 -23.32 -12.62 18.37
CA LEU A 73 -22.08 -13.39 18.53
C LEU A 73 -21.50 -13.29 19.94
N ALA A 74 -21.60 -12.13 20.60
CA ALA A 74 -21.27 -11.98 22.01
C ALA A 74 -22.17 -12.84 22.90
N VAL A 75 -23.47 -12.93 22.59
CA VAL A 75 -24.42 -13.82 23.28
C VAL A 75 -24.03 -15.29 23.10
N LEU A 76 -23.69 -15.70 21.87
CA LEU A 76 -23.24 -17.07 21.60
C LEU A 76 -21.92 -17.40 22.30
N ALA A 77 -20.98 -16.45 22.34
CA ALA A 77 -19.72 -16.60 23.05
C ALA A 77 -19.92 -16.68 24.57
N ALA A 78 -20.79 -15.85 25.15
CA ALA A 78 -21.13 -15.89 26.57
C ALA A 78 -21.76 -17.25 26.96
N ARG A 79 -22.72 -17.74 26.15
CA ARG A 79 -23.35 -19.05 26.36
C ARG A 79 -22.36 -20.22 26.26
N ARG A 80 -21.39 -20.16 25.35
CA ARG A 80 -20.38 -21.23 25.18
C ARG A 80 -19.29 -21.22 26.25
N SER A 81 -18.90 -20.04 26.73
CA SER A 81 -17.81 -19.87 27.71
C SER A 81 -18.28 -19.87 29.17
N GLY A 82 -19.60 -19.75 29.42
CA GLY A 82 -20.16 -19.58 30.76
C GLY A 82 -19.89 -18.19 31.37
N ALA A 83 -19.26 -17.27 30.63
CA ALA A 83 -19.01 -15.91 31.07
C ALA A 83 -20.26 -15.03 30.94
N SER A 84 -20.30 -13.93 31.70
CA SER A 84 -21.37 -12.95 31.56
C SER A 84 -21.28 -12.22 30.21
N LEU A 85 -22.44 -11.82 29.66
CA LEU A 85 -22.49 -11.06 28.41
C LEU A 85 -21.69 -9.74 28.49
N ALA A 86 -21.69 -9.08 29.65
CA ALA A 86 -20.90 -7.87 29.87
C ALA A 86 -19.39 -8.12 29.76
N HIS A 87 -18.92 -9.31 30.17
CA HIS A 87 -17.51 -9.69 30.09
C HIS A 87 -17.05 -9.97 28.65
N THR A 88 -17.95 -10.41 27.77
CA THR A 88 -17.67 -10.64 26.34
C THR A 88 -17.78 -9.35 25.51
N LEU A 89 -18.69 -8.44 25.86
CA LEU A 89 -18.89 -7.17 25.16
C LEU A 89 -17.83 -6.11 25.52
N LYS A 90 -17.49 -5.92 26.80
CA LYS A 90 -16.59 -4.83 27.25
C LYS A 90 -15.24 -4.76 26.52
N PRO A 91 -14.52 -5.87 26.30
CA PRO A 91 -13.22 -5.83 25.64
C PRO A 91 -13.30 -5.48 24.15
N THR A 92 -14.44 -5.75 23.51
CA THR A 92 -14.64 -5.55 22.06
C THR A 92 -15.43 -4.28 21.75
N ALA A 93 -16.10 -3.66 22.73
CA ALA A 93 -16.91 -2.45 22.56
C ALA A 93 -16.13 -1.26 21.95
N ILE A 94 -14.84 -1.13 22.26
CA ILE A 94 -13.96 -0.11 21.66
C ILE A 94 -13.81 -0.31 20.15
N ALA A 95 -13.92 -1.53 19.62
CA ALA A 95 -13.88 -1.78 18.18
C ALA A 95 -15.13 -1.24 17.43
N PHE A 96 -16.20 -0.91 18.17
CA PHE A 96 -17.47 -0.41 17.62
C PHE A 96 -17.65 1.10 17.85
N THR A 97 -16.72 1.79 18.51
CA THR A 97 -16.74 3.25 18.61
C THR A 97 -16.75 3.98 17.26
N PRO A 98 -16.22 3.43 16.14
CA PRO A 98 -16.40 4.08 14.84
C PRO A 98 -17.81 3.95 14.26
N LEU A 99 -18.65 3.03 14.76
CA LEU A 99 -20.06 3.02 14.37
C LEU A 99 -20.77 4.29 14.88
N LEU A 100 -20.33 4.87 15.99
CA LEU A 100 -20.83 6.17 16.47
C LEU A 100 -20.40 7.30 15.53
N ALA A 101 -19.19 7.22 14.95
CA ALA A 101 -18.75 8.13 13.90
C ALA A 101 -19.54 7.92 12.60
N LEU A 102 -19.92 6.69 12.25
CA LEU A 102 -20.85 6.39 11.15
C LEU A 102 -22.24 6.99 11.37
N PHE A 103 -22.78 6.94 12.59
CA PHE A 103 -24.05 7.60 12.93
C PHE A 103 -23.93 9.12 12.86
N GLY A 104 -22.85 9.71 13.37
CA GLY A 104 -22.60 11.15 13.28
C GLY A 104 -22.39 11.62 11.83
N TYR A 105 -21.72 10.80 11.02
CA TYR A 105 -21.50 11.07 9.60
C TYR A 105 -22.78 10.92 8.77
N GLY A 106 -23.58 9.88 9.01
CA GLY A 106 -24.91 9.72 8.41
C GLY A 106 -25.87 10.85 8.80
N ALA A 107 -25.78 11.35 10.03
CA ALA A 107 -26.53 12.52 10.49
C ALA A 107 -26.07 13.82 9.79
N TRP A 108 -24.76 14.03 9.62
CA TRP A 108 -24.20 15.16 8.87
C TRP A 108 -24.69 15.20 7.42
N THR A 109 -24.73 14.04 6.75
CA THR A 109 -25.25 13.93 5.39
C THR A 109 -26.76 14.16 5.32
N ALA A 110 -27.52 13.66 6.29
CA ALA A 110 -28.97 13.90 6.39
C ALA A 110 -29.33 15.37 6.65
N LEU A 111 -28.39 16.14 7.23
CA LEU A 111 -28.51 17.59 7.45
C LEU A 111 -28.02 18.45 6.28
N GLY A 112 -27.70 17.83 5.12
CA GLY A 112 -27.29 18.54 3.90
C GLY A 112 -25.78 18.75 3.74
N GLY A 113 -24.96 18.07 4.54
CA GLY A 113 -23.50 18.06 4.35
C GLY A 113 -23.07 17.28 3.10
N GLN A 114 -22.13 17.83 2.32
CA GLN A 114 -21.61 17.15 1.12
C GLN A 114 -20.73 15.93 1.48
N ILE A 115 -20.93 14.82 0.77
CA ILE A 115 -20.04 13.64 0.83
C ILE A 115 -18.87 13.86 -0.11
N THR A 116 -17.66 13.93 0.44
CA THR A 116 -16.42 14.07 -0.31
C THR A 116 -15.59 12.79 -0.25
N PHE A 117 -14.63 12.60 -1.16
CA PHE A 117 -13.67 11.49 -1.08
C PHE A 117 -12.99 11.41 0.31
N ALA A 118 -12.74 12.56 0.93
CA ALA A 118 -12.19 12.67 2.29
C ALA A 118 -13.03 11.93 3.34
N SER A 119 -14.34 11.84 3.16
CA SER A 119 -15.22 11.18 4.12
C SER A 119 -15.34 9.66 3.96
N LEU A 120 -15.22 9.13 2.74
CA LEU A 120 -15.03 7.70 2.47
C LEU A 120 -13.62 7.23 2.87
N PHE A 121 -12.66 8.14 2.74
CA PHE A 121 -11.31 7.96 3.23
C PHE A 121 -11.26 7.90 4.78
N VAL A 122 -11.95 8.81 5.48
CA VAL A 122 -12.14 8.78 6.95
C VAL A 122 -12.76 7.45 7.40
N PHE A 123 -13.71 6.92 6.63
CA PHE A 123 -14.30 5.61 6.90
C PHE A 123 -13.30 4.45 6.81
N THR A 124 -12.47 4.41 5.76
CA THR A 124 -11.41 3.37 5.62
C THR A 124 -10.32 3.54 6.68
N VAL A 125 -10.01 4.78 7.02
CA VAL A 125 -9.12 5.17 8.13
C VAL A 125 -9.61 4.68 9.47
N LEU A 126 -10.89 4.84 9.77
CA LEU A 126 -11.46 4.45 11.05
C LEU A 126 -11.46 2.93 11.22
N VAL A 127 -11.67 2.19 10.13
CA VAL A 127 -11.58 0.73 10.11
C VAL A 127 -10.13 0.27 10.29
N GLY A 128 -9.16 0.90 9.62
CA GLY A 128 -7.72 0.63 9.80
C GLY A 128 -7.21 1.02 11.20
N LEU A 129 -7.63 2.17 11.72
CA LEU A 129 -7.34 2.63 13.08
C LEU A 129 -7.90 1.65 14.11
N VAL A 130 -9.09 1.10 13.89
CA VAL A 130 -9.62 0.05 14.77
C VAL A 130 -8.83 -1.24 14.65
N ALA A 131 -8.41 -1.68 13.48
CA ALA A 131 -7.54 -2.84 13.35
C ALA A 131 -6.23 -2.65 14.15
N VAL A 132 -5.63 -1.46 14.08
CA VAL A 132 -4.39 -1.11 14.81
C VAL A 132 -4.63 -0.98 16.32
N LEU A 133 -5.70 -0.30 16.74
CA LEU A 133 -6.08 -0.18 18.15
C LEU A 133 -6.42 -1.56 18.75
N HIS A 134 -7.05 -2.42 17.96
CA HIS A 134 -7.29 -3.81 18.34
C HIS A 134 -5.95 -4.53 18.55
N VAL A 135 -5.02 -4.47 17.59
CA VAL A 135 -3.66 -5.03 17.76
C VAL A 135 -2.95 -4.47 18.99
N GLN A 136 -2.98 -3.16 19.24
CA GLN A 136 -2.34 -2.53 20.41
C GLN A 136 -3.00 -2.94 21.74
N ILE A 137 -4.33 -3.02 21.80
CA ILE A 137 -5.05 -3.42 23.01
C ILE A 137 -4.81 -4.91 23.32
N LEU A 138 -4.67 -5.74 22.29
CA LEU A 138 -4.49 -7.18 22.44
C LEU A 138 -3.06 -7.60 22.71
N THR A 139 -2.08 -6.85 22.21
CA THR A 139 -0.65 -7.06 22.49
C THR A 139 -0.27 -6.63 23.90
N THR A 140 -1.03 -5.75 24.56
CA THR A 140 -0.65 -5.17 25.85
C THR A 140 -1.22 -5.88 27.08
N ARG A 141 -2.28 -6.71 26.99
CA ARG A 141 -2.87 -7.39 28.16
C ARG A 141 -3.48 -8.79 27.89
N ARG A 142 -2.62 -9.80 27.71
CA ARG A 142 -2.89 -11.28 27.84
C ARG A 142 -3.81 -11.94 26.77
N PRO A 143 -3.71 -13.28 26.59
CA PRO A 143 -3.37 -13.89 25.31
C PRO A 143 -4.61 -14.23 24.48
N TRP A 144 -4.55 -13.90 23.20
CA TRP A 144 -5.25 -14.71 22.21
C TRP A 144 -4.52 -16.04 22.15
N ALA A 145 -5.23 -17.12 21.82
CA ALA A 145 -4.51 -18.28 21.31
C ALA A 145 -3.86 -17.80 20.01
N GLU A 146 -2.55 -17.55 20.05
CA GLU A 146 -1.76 -17.23 18.87
C GLU A 146 -2.14 -18.24 17.78
N PRO A 147 -2.60 -17.78 16.61
CA PRO A 147 -2.90 -18.71 15.55
C PRO A 147 -1.68 -19.58 15.31
N SER A 148 -1.91 -20.89 15.26
CA SER A 148 -0.86 -21.81 14.86
C SER A 148 -0.31 -21.39 13.50
N ASP A 149 0.94 -21.73 13.23
CA ASP A 149 1.60 -21.39 11.96
C ASP A 149 0.73 -21.77 10.75
N ARG A 150 0.12 -22.96 10.79
CA ARG A 150 -0.82 -23.44 9.77
C ARG A 150 -2.06 -22.57 9.63
N GLN A 151 -2.66 -22.13 10.73
CA GLN A 151 -3.83 -21.24 10.70
C GLN A 151 -3.47 -19.88 10.14
N SER A 152 -2.32 -19.32 10.51
CA SER A 152 -1.85 -18.05 9.97
C SER A 152 -1.63 -18.12 8.47
N TRP A 153 -0.93 -19.14 7.96
CA TRP A 153 -0.76 -19.30 6.52
C TRP A 153 -2.08 -19.53 5.79
N ALA A 154 -3.04 -20.25 6.38
CA ALA A 154 -4.38 -20.39 5.81
C ALA A 154 -5.12 -19.05 5.73
N LEU A 155 -4.99 -18.19 6.76
CA LEU A 155 -5.58 -16.84 6.76
C LEU A 155 -4.90 -15.92 5.74
N VAL A 156 -3.58 -15.95 5.65
CA VAL A 156 -2.81 -15.19 4.65
C VAL A 156 -3.21 -15.62 3.24
N ALA A 157 -3.20 -16.92 2.96
CA ALA A 157 -3.60 -17.46 1.66
C ALA A 157 -5.07 -17.15 1.33
N GLY A 158 -5.97 -17.30 2.30
CA GLY A 158 -7.39 -16.98 2.12
C GLY A 158 -7.64 -15.49 1.84
N ALA A 159 -6.95 -14.59 2.55
CA ALA A 159 -7.06 -13.15 2.32
C ALA A 159 -6.45 -12.74 0.96
N SER A 160 -5.28 -13.28 0.60
CA SER A 160 -4.67 -13.05 -0.71
C SER A 160 -5.53 -13.58 -1.86
N LEU A 161 -6.14 -14.76 -1.69
CA LEU A 161 -7.05 -15.32 -2.68
C LEU A 161 -8.31 -14.46 -2.83
N LEU A 162 -8.88 -13.98 -1.72
CA LEU A 162 -10.03 -13.07 -1.76
C LEU A 162 -9.68 -11.77 -2.48
N PHE A 163 -8.52 -11.17 -2.18
CA PHE A 163 -8.04 -9.97 -2.87
C PHE A 163 -7.91 -10.24 -4.38
N LEU A 164 -7.26 -11.35 -4.76
CA LEU A 164 -7.08 -11.74 -6.16
C LEU A 164 -8.42 -11.91 -6.89
N LEU A 165 -9.37 -12.61 -6.27
CA LEU A 165 -10.69 -12.85 -6.87
C LEU A 165 -11.48 -11.55 -7.03
N VAL A 166 -11.49 -10.69 -6.02
CA VAL A 166 -12.24 -9.42 -6.05
C VAL A 166 -11.60 -8.43 -7.02
N PHE A 167 -10.32 -8.10 -6.83
CA PHE A 167 -9.64 -7.10 -7.65
C PHE A 167 -9.39 -7.58 -9.08
N GLY A 168 -9.08 -8.87 -9.27
CA GLY A 168 -8.96 -9.45 -10.60
C GLY A 168 -10.29 -9.49 -11.36
N ALA A 169 -11.40 -9.78 -10.68
CA ALA A 169 -12.73 -9.68 -11.30
C ALA A 169 -13.06 -8.24 -11.69
N LEU A 170 -12.74 -7.26 -10.85
CA LEU A 170 -12.97 -5.84 -11.14
C LEU A 170 -12.13 -5.35 -12.33
N ASP A 171 -10.86 -5.74 -12.42
CA ASP A 171 -10.02 -5.44 -13.58
C ASP A 171 -10.58 -6.03 -14.87
N VAL A 172 -10.97 -7.31 -14.83
CA VAL A 172 -11.56 -8.00 -16.00
C VAL A 172 -12.89 -7.37 -16.40
N LEU A 173 -13.75 -7.04 -15.43
CA LEU A 173 -15.02 -6.37 -15.69
C LEU A 173 -14.80 -4.97 -16.26
N GLY A 174 -13.88 -4.19 -15.69
CA GLY A 174 -13.51 -2.87 -16.17
C GLY A 174 -12.93 -2.90 -17.58
N TYR A 175 -12.13 -3.90 -17.91
CA TYR A 175 -11.66 -4.12 -19.27
C TYR A 175 -12.81 -4.47 -20.23
N ARG A 176 -13.67 -5.43 -19.85
CA ARG A 176 -14.78 -5.91 -20.71
C ARG A 176 -15.87 -4.87 -20.91
N SER A 177 -16.07 -3.97 -19.97
CA SER A 177 -16.99 -2.83 -20.09
C SER A 177 -16.38 -1.65 -20.86
N LEU A 178 -15.16 -1.80 -21.39
CA LEU A 178 -14.38 -0.74 -22.05
C LEU A 178 -14.09 0.47 -21.15
N PHE A 179 -14.22 0.30 -19.83
CA PHE A 179 -14.03 1.36 -18.85
C PHE A 179 -12.57 1.81 -18.79
N LEU A 180 -11.60 0.90 -19.00
CA LEU A 180 -10.15 1.21 -18.92
C LEU A 180 -9.60 2.05 -20.08
N GLY A 181 -10.33 2.22 -21.20
CA GLY A 181 -9.88 2.99 -22.37
C GLY A 181 -8.54 2.56 -23.00
N TYR A 182 -7.98 3.40 -23.89
CA TYR A 182 -6.58 3.31 -24.34
C TYR A 182 -5.69 4.18 -23.44
N HIS A 183 -5.66 3.83 -22.16
CA HIS A 183 -4.76 4.41 -21.17
C HIS A 183 -3.55 3.49 -20.96
N ASP A 184 -2.86 3.61 -19.81
CA ASP A 184 -1.67 2.84 -19.42
C ASP A 184 -1.67 1.38 -19.90
N THR A 185 -2.71 0.60 -19.59
CA THR A 185 -2.81 -0.82 -19.98
C THR A 185 -2.65 -1.06 -21.50
N GLY A 186 -3.22 -0.18 -22.32
CA GLY A 186 -3.14 -0.29 -23.78
C GLY A 186 -1.71 -0.09 -24.31
N ILE A 187 -0.99 0.89 -23.74
CA ILE A 187 0.42 1.19 -24.06
C ILE A 187 1.30 -0.02 -23.77
N TYR A 188 1.13 -0.63 -22.60
CA TYR A 188 1.93 -1.78 -22.17
C TYR A 188 1.60 -3.05 -22.96
N ALA A 189 0.32 -3.27 -23.27
CA ALA A 189 -0.10 -4.36 -24.14
C ALA A 189 0.46 -4.20 -25.56
N GLU A 190 0.42 -3.00 -26.14
CA GLU A 190 1.02 -2.68 -27.43
C GLU A 190 2.53 -2.95 -27.42
N ALA A 191 3.24 -2.45 -26.41
CA ALA A 191 4.68 -2.63 -26.28
C ALA A 191 5.09 -4.11 -26.19
N LEU A 192 4.35 -4.92 -25.43
CA LEU A 192 4.59 -6.36 -25.33
C LEU A 192 4.22 -7.09 -26.62
N TRP A 193 3.11 -6.74 -27.24
CA TRP A 193 2.71 -7.31 -28.53
C TRP A 193 3.77 -7.05 -29.60
N ASN A 194 4.24 -5.81 -29.74
CA ASN A 194 5.30 -5.45 -30.69
C ASN A 194 6.62 -6.17 -30.37
N THR A 195 6.94 -6.35 -29.09
CA THR A 195 8.11 -7.13 -28.67
C THR A 195 8.01 -8.58 -29.17
N LEU A 196 6.82 -9.20 -29.12
CA LEU A 196 6.60 -10.54 -29.68
C LEU A 196 6.77 -10.57 -31.21
N GLN A 197 6.54 -9.45 -31.89
CA GLN A 197 6.76 -9.31 -33.34
C GLN A 197 8.22 -8.95 -33.71
N GLY A 198 9.11 -8.83 -32.73
CA GLY A 198 10.52 -8.47 -32.93
C GLY A 198 10.83 -6.97 -32.79
N GLU A 199 9.83 -6.14 -32.51
CA GLU A 199 9.98 -4.71 -32.27
C GLU A 199 9.97 -4.41 -30.76
N ILE A 200 11.13 -4.56 -30.12
CA ILE A 200 11.27 -4.49 -28.65
C ILE A 200 10.73 -3.17 -28.08
N LEU A 201 9.71 -3.29 -27.22
CA LEU A 201 9.06 -2.19 -26.48
C LEU A 201 8.59 -1.02 -27.36
N LYS A 202 8.29 -1.27 -28.64
CA LYS A 202 7.78 -0.24 -29.53
C LYS A 202 6.37 0.18 -29.12
N SER A 203 6.10 1.48 -29.06
CA SER A 203 4.75 2.03 -28.84
C SER A 203 4.52 3.27 -29.70
N ASN A 204 3.32 3.42 -30.25
CA ASN A 204 2.93 4.55 -31.10
C ASN A 204 2.23 5.67 -30.31
N ARG A 205 2.17 5.57 -28.98
CA ARG A 205 1.50 6.54 -28.09
C ARG A 205 2.15 7.92 -28.12
N TYR A 206 3.46 7.98 -28.30
CA TYR A 206 4.24 9.18 -28.02
C TYR A 206 4.61 9.93 -29.29
N GLU A 207 4.23 11.21 -29.33
CA GLU A 207 4.69 12.11 -30.38
C GLU A 207 6.20 12.34 -30.24
N GLY A 208 6.96 11.97 -31.27
CA GLY A 208 8.41 12.20 -31.36
C GLY A 208 9.30 11.01 -31.00
N PHE A 209 8.76 9.91 -30.47
CA PHE A 209 9.52 8.67 -30.27
C PHE A 209 8.66 7.41 -30.33
N SER A 210 9.26 6.28 -30.72
CA SER A 210 8.55 5.03 -30.98
C SER A 210 8.87 3.90 -30.00
N CYS A 211 9.66 4.15 -28.95
CA CYS A 211 10.02 3.15 -27.94
C CYS A 211 9.60 3.63 -26.54
N TYR A 212 8.92 2.76 -25.78
CA TYR A 212 8.47 3.06 -24.42
C TYR A 212 9.63 3.46 -23.48
N LEU A 213 10.86 3.03 -23.76
CA LEU A 213 12.04 3.45 -22.99
C LEU A 213 12.32 4.96 -23.06
N GLY A 214 11.71 5.68 -24.00
CA GLY A 214 11.72 7.16 -24.05
C GLY A 214 10.74 7.82 -23.04
N ASP A 215 9.88 7.02 -22.41
CA ASP A 215 8.91 7.47 -21.41
C ASP A 215 9.39 7.14 -20.00
N HIS A 216 9.70 5.85 -19.76
CA HIS A 216 10.16 5.33 -18.48
C HIS A 216 11.16 4.18 -18.68
N LEU A 217 12.07 4.00 -17.73
CA LEU A 217 12.96 2.84 -17.71
C LEU A 217 12.29 1.68 -16.94
N ALA A 218 11.30 1.04 -17.57
CA ALA A 218 10.59 -0.10 -17.00
C ALA A 218 10.93 -1.43 -17.69
N LEU A 219 12.20 -1.86 -17.62
CA LEU A 219 12.64 -3.14 -18.21
C LEU A 219 11.96 -4.36 -17.58
N GLY A 220 11.39 -4.21 -16.37
CA GLY A 220 10.57 -5.21 -15.71
C GLY A 220 9.36 -5.65 -16.55
N LEU A 221 8.90 -4.79 -17.47
CA LEU A 221 7.85 -5.17 -18.43
C LEU A 221 8.28 -6.37 -19.29
N LEU A 222 9.56 -6.47 -19.67
CA LEU A 222 10.07 -7.60 -20.47
C LEU A 222 9.98 -8.94 -19.73
N ALA A 223 9.94 -8.94 -18.39
CA ALA A 223 9.73 -10.17 -17.61
C ALA A 223 8.34 -10.78 -17.86
N PHE A 224 7.40 -10.01 -18.41
CA PHE A 224 6.05 -10.45 -18.74
C PHE A 224 5.95 -11.05 -20.15
N VAL A 225 6.97 -10.89 -21.02
CA VAL A 225 6.94 -11.40 -22.39
C VAL A 225 6.61 -12.90 -22.46
N PRO A 226 7.20 -13.80 -21.64
CA PRO A 226 6.85 -15.21 -21.67
C PRO A 226 5.38 -15.47 -21.30
N LEU A 227 4.86 -14.77 -20.29
CA LEU A 227 3.46 -14.89 -19.87
C LEU A 227 2.51 -14.33 -20.94
N TYR A 228 2.86 -13.20 -21.53
CA TYR A 228 2.07 -12.55 -22.58
C TYR A 228 2.10 -13.35 -23.88
N CYS A 229 3.17 -14.09 -24.18
CA CYS A 229 3.25 -15.01 -25.31
C CYS A 229 2.21 -16.14 -25.21
N LEU A 230 2.01 -16.69 -24.00
CA LEU A 230 1.04 -17.76 -23.76
C LEU A 230 -0.42 -17.26 -23.85
N ALA A 231 -0.65 -16.01 -23.45
CA ALA A 231 -1.97 -15.39 -23.45
C ALA A 231 -1.85 -13.89 -23.80
N PRO A 232 -1.77 -13.52 -25.10
CA PRO A 232 -1.54 -12.14 -25.55
C PRO A 232 -2.83 -11.32 -25.42
N ASN A 233 -3.18 -10.98 -24.18
CA ASN A 233 -4.38 -10.24 -23.84
C ASN A 233 -4.06 -9.23 -22.71
N PRO A 234 -4.54 -7.98 -22.79
CA PRO A 234 -4.42 -7.01 -21.70
C PRO A 234 -4.85 -7.54 -20.32
N GLN A 235 -5.87 -8.41 -20.26
CA GLN A 235 -6.30 -9.06 -19.03
C GLN A 235 -5.19 -9.88 -18.36
N THR A 236 -4.27 -10.46 -19.13
CA THR A 236 -3.11 -11.19 -18.59
C THR A 236 -2.23 -10.27 -17.75
N LEU A 237 -2.02 -9.02 -18.18
CA LEU A 237 -1.22 -8.04 -17.44
C LEU A 237 -1.92 -7.62 -16.15
N LEU A 238 -3.22 -7.31 -16.24
CA LEU A 238 -4.04 -6.92 -15.10
C LEU A 238 -4.02 -8.02 -14.02
N LEU A 239 -4.37 -9.26 -14.39
CA LEU A 239 -4.40 -10.39 -13.47
C LEU A 239 -3.02 -10.71 -12.88
N THR A 240 -1.95 -10.54 -13.66
CA THR A 240 -0.59 -10.75 -13.16
C THR A 240 -0.21 -9.67 -12.15
N GLN A 241 -0.52 -8.40 -12.40
CA GLN A 241 -0.34 -7.31 -11.43
C GLN A 241 -1.11 -7.58 -10.13
N THR A 242 -2.38 -7.97 -10.22
CA THR A 242 -3.18 -8.33 -9.03
C THR A 242 -2.56 -9.48 -8.25
N THR A 243 -2.04 -10.49 -8.96
CA THR A 243 -1.37 -11.64 -8.35
C THR A 243 -0.09 -11.21 -7.62
N LEU A 244 0.72 -10.33 -8.21
CA LEU A 244 1.95 -9.83 -7.59
C LEU A 244 1.65 -8.99 -6.34
N LEU A 245 0.59 -8.16 -6.39
CA LEU A 245 0.13 -7.41 -5.22
C LEU A 245 -0.38 -8.35 -4.12
N ALA A 246 -1.22 -9.35 -4.46
CA ALA A 246 -1.68 -10.34 -3.49
C ALA A 246 -0.53 -11.14 -2.86
N ALA A 247 0.52 -11.45 -3.64
CA ALA A 247 1.73 -12.11 -3.18
C ALA A 247 2.55 -11.24 -2.21
N GLY A 248 2.37 -9.91 -2.23
CA GLY A 248 2.96 -8.98 -1.27
C GLY A 248 2.56 -9.26 0.18
N ALA A 249 1.44 -9.94 0.40
CA ALA A 249 1.05 -10.43 1.73
C ALA A 249 2.09 -11.35 2.37
N ILE A 250 2.85 -12.12 1.58
CA ILE A 250 3.84 -13.07 2.08
C ILE A 250 5.00 -12.34 2.79
N PRO A 251 5.76 -11.44 2.14
CA PRO A 251 6.82 -10.72 2.83
C PRO A 251 6.29 -9.81 3.94
N VAL A 252 5.07 -9.26 3.84
CA VAL A 252 4.45 -8.49 4.93
C VAL A 252 4.21 -9.37 6.16
N TYR A 253 3.63 -10.56 5.98
CA TYR A 253 3.40 -11.52 7.06
C TYR A 253 4.71 -11.90 7.75
N LEU A 254 5.72 -12.30 6.96
CA LEU A 254 7.00 -12.74 7.47
C LEU A 254 7.74 -11.60 8.19
N LEU A 255 7.74 -10.39 7.62
CA LEU A 255 8.36 -9.21 8.22
C LEU A 255 7.70 -8.85 9.56
N ALA A 256 6.37 -8.76 9.60
CA ALA A 256 5.64 -8.41 10.82
C ALA A 256 5.75 -9.49 11.89
N ARG A 257 5.57 -10.77 11.52
CA ARG A 257 5.72 -11.91 12.43
C ARG A 257 7.11 -11.94 13.07
N ASN A 258 8.17 -11.84 12.27
CA ASN A 258 9.54 -11.94 12.78
C ASN A 258 9.93 -10.70 13.59
N SER A 259 9.41 -9.53 13.24
CA SER A 259 9.71 -8.28 13.96
C SER A 259 8.98 -8.18 15.29
N LEU A 260 7.77 -8.74 15.40
CA LEU A 260 6.90 -8.61 16.58
C LEU A 260 6.82 -9.91 17.41
N GLY A 261 7.36 -11.02 16.92
CA GLY A 261 7.30 -12.33 17.59
C GLY A 261 5.88 -12.92 17.68
N SER A 262 4.95 -12.47 16.83
CA SER A 262 3.53 -12.83 16.90
C SER A 262 2.97 -13.18 15.52
N ASN A 263 2.39 -14.37 15.41
CA ASN A 263 1.70 -14.83 14.21
C ASN A 263 0.43 -14.02 13.96
N GLY A 264 -0.31 -13.70 15.03
CA GLY A 264 -1.49 -12.84 14.99
C GLY A 264 -1.16 -11.43 14.47
N ALA A 265 -0.07 -10.83 14.94
CA ALA A 265 0.38 -9.53 14.45
C ALA A 265 0.77 -9.59 12.96
N GLY A 266 1.42 -10.68 12.53
CA GLY A 266 1.71 -10.95 11.11
C GLY A 266 0.44 -10.93 10.25
N VAL A 267 -0.59 -11.67 10.66
CA VAL A 267 -1.88 -11.71 9.93
C VAL A 267 -2.55 -10.34 9.92
N ALA A 268 -2.50 -9.59 11.03
CA ALA A 268 -3.09 -8.26 11.10
C ALA A 268 -2.45 -7.27 10.08
N PHE A 269 -1.12 -7.30 9.93
CA PHE A 269 -0.44 -6.47 8.93
C PHE A 269 -0.74 -6.92 7.49
N VAL A 270 -0.95 -8.22 7.23
CA VAL A 270 -1.43 -8.68 5.92
C VAL A 270 -2.81 -8.11 5.59
N LEU A 271 -3.73 -8.17 6.55
CA LEU A 271 -5.07 -7.62 6.36
C LEU A 271 -4.99 -6.10 6.15
N ALA A 272 -4.17 -5.40 6.92
CA ALA A 272 -3.92 -3.98 6.73
C ALA A 272 -3.33 -3.67 5.34
N TYR A 273 -2.45 -4.51 4.82
CA TYR A 273 -1.86 -4.39 3.48
C TYR A 273 -2.87 -4.60 2.35
N LEU A 274 -3.61 -5.71 2.37
CA LEU A 274 -4.58 -6.03 1.32
C LEU A 274 -5.80 -5.09 1.33
N LEU A 275 -6.13 -4.52 2.49
CA LEU A 275 -7.19 -3.52 2.64
C LEU A 275 -6.68 -2.08 2.52
N PHE A 276 -5.38 -1.86 2.32
CA PHE A 276 -4.81 -0.52 2.22
C PHE A 276 -5.33 0.15 0.94
N PRO A 277 -6.01 1.31 1.01
CA PRO A 277 -6.57 1.95 -0.18
C PRO A 277 -5.55 2.16 -1.29
N ALA A 278 -4.34 2.55 -0.91
CA ALA A 278 -3.25 2.77 -1.86
C ALA A 278 -2.86 1.51 -2.63
N VAL A 279 -2.97 0.30 -2.04
CA VAL A 279 -2.70 -0.98 -2.71
C VAL A 279 -3.84 -1.33 -3.68
N GLY A 280 -5.09 -1.19 -3.24
CA GLY A 280 -6.24 -1.39 -4.12
C GLY A 280 -6.22 -0.45 -5.33
N HIS A 281 -5.84 0.81 -5.12
CA HIS A 281 -5.66 1.78 -6.20
C HIS A 281 -4.37 1.59 -6.99
N ALA A 282 -3.32 0.97 -6.45
CA ALA A 282 -2.19 0.56 -7.28
C ALA A 282 -2.60 -0.57 -8.25
N ASN A 283 -3.59 -1.40 -7.86
CA ASN A 283 -4.14 -2.43 -8.73
C ASN A 283 -5.05 -1.85 -9.82
N LEU A 284 -6.04 -1.04 -9.44
CA LEU A 284 -7.07 -0.53 -10.36
C LEU A 284 -6.63 0.76 -11.10
N ASN A 285 -5.66 1.48 -10.51
CA ASN A 285 -5.05 2.74 -10.98
C ASN A 285 -6.05 3.64 -11.69
N LEU A 286 -7.00 4.21 -10.94
CA LEU A 286 -8.15 5.02 -11.37
C LEU A 286 -8.36 5.13 -12.89
N ILE A 287 -8.64 4.00 -13.55
CA ILE A 287 -9.02 3.92 -14.97
C ILE A 287 -7.82 3.95 -15.96
N GLY A 288 -6.63 3.49 -15.54
CA GLY A 288 -5.47 3.17 -16.37
C GLY A 288 -5.09 1.69 -16.36
N GLY A 289 -5.46 0.95 -15.31
CA GLY A 289 -5.20 -0.48 -15.15
C GLY A 289 -3.74 -0.82 -14.81
N PHE A 290 -3.08 -1.63 -15.65
CA PHE A 290 -1.72 -2.12 -15.42
C PHE A 290 -0.67 -0.98 -15.46
N THR A 291 0.27 -0.98 -14.52
CA THR A 291 1.41 -0.06 -14.48
C THR A 291 2.70 -0.72 -14.00
N PRO A 292 3.85 -0.39 -14.61
CA PRO A 292 5.13 -0.89 -14.15
C PRO A 292 5.53 -0.43 -12.73
N ASP A 293 5.09 0.74 -12.26
CA ASP A 293 5.38 1.20 -10.90
C ASP A 293 4.87 0.23 -9.83
N GLY A 294 3.69 -0.36 -10.06
CA GLY A 294 3.10 -1.38 -9.19
C GLY A 294 3.98 -2.62 -9.06
N LEU A 295 4.78 -2.95 -10.07
CA LEU A 295 5.69 -4.09 -10.08
C LEU A 295 6.82 -3.95 -9.06
N SER A 296 7.15 -2.73 -8.64
CA SER A 296 8.17 -2.48 -7.62
C SER A 296 7.73 -2.92 -6.21
N ILE A 297 6.42 -3.02 -5.95
CA ILE A 297 5.87 -3.25 -4.60
C ILE A 297 6.34 -4.59 -4.03
N LEU A 298 6.15 -5.69 -4.76
CA LEU A 298 6.50 -7.03 -4.27
C LEU A 298 8.02 -7.20 -4.04
N PRO A 299 8.90 -6.88 -5.01
CA PRO A 299 10.35 -6.94 -4.80
C PRO A 299 10.81 -6.06 -3.64
N LEU A 300 10.30 -4.83 -3.49
CA LEU A 300 10.68 -3.95 -2.39
C LEU A 300 10.21 -4.48 -1.02
N LEU A 301 9.03 -5.10 -0.92
CA LEU A 301 8.60 -5.77 0.32
C LEU A 301 9.56 -6.92 0.68
N TRP A 302 9.99 -7.71 -0.31
CA TRP A 302 11.01 -8.73 -0.11
C TRP A 302 12.37 -8.14 0.25
N VAL A 303 12.78 -7.01 -0.34
CA VAL A 303 14.00 -6.28 0.05
C VAL A 303 13.95 -5.93 1.53
N PHE A 304 12.83 -5.38 2.04
CA PHE A 304 12.71 -5.02 3.46
C PHE A 304 12.69 -6.23 4.38
N TYR A 305 12.03 -7.33 4.00
CA TYR A 305 12.07 -8.58 4.76
C TYR A 305 13.46 -9.23 4.76
N LEU A 306 14.10 -9.36 3.60
CA LEU A 306 15.42 -9.99 3.47
C LEU A 306 16.50 -9.11 4.11
N MET A 307 16.33 -7.79 4.11
CA MET A 307 17.17 -6.87 4.88
C MET A 307 17.05 -7.15 6.38
N THR A 308 15.89 -7.46 6.95
CA THR A 308 15.86 -7.81 8.38
C THR A 308 16.46 -9.20 8.66
N CYS A 309 16.33 -10.14 7.73
CA CYS A 309 16.87 -11.50 7.84
C CYS A 309 18.39 -11.59 7.63
N ALA A 310 18.91 -11.00 6.56
CA ALA A 310 20.33 -11.09 6.18
C ALA A 310 21.26 -10.34 7.15
N LEU A 311 20.68 -9.43 7.96
CA LEU A 311 21.40 -8.48 8.79
C LEU A 311 21.44 -8.84 10.27
N ASP A 312 20.90 -10.01 10.65
CA ASP A 312 21.02 -10.65 11.96
C ASP A 312 21.13 -9.63 13.11
N ARG A 313 19.97 -9.09 13.53
CA ARG A 313 19.87 -8.01 14.54
C ARG A 313 20.23 -8.46 15.96
N GLY A 314 20.96 -9.57 16.14
CA GLY A 314 21.46 -10.02 17.44
C GLY A 314 20.44 -10.80 18.26
N THR A 315 19.38 -11.32 17.65
CA THR A 315 18.36 -12.17 18.31
C THR A 315 18.83 -13.59 18.62
N GLY A 316 20.10 -13.93 18.36
CA GLY A 316 20.73 -15.16 18.84
C GLY A 316 20.36 -16.43 18.08
N GLU A 317 19.39 -16.39 17.15
CA GLU A 317 19.19 -17.49 16.21
C GLU A 317 20.27 -17.43 15.14
N ARG A 318 21.26 -18.31 15.31
CA ARG A 318 22.41 -18.49 14.44
C ARG A 318 21.93 -18.92 13.04
N ILE A 319 21.58 -17.95 12.17
CA ILE A 319 21.33 -18.25 10.75
C ILE A 319 22.61 -18.90 10.22
N GLU A 320 22.50 -20.15 9.78
CA GLU A 320 23.63 -20.89 9.22
C GLU A 320 24.29 -20.06 8.11
N ARG A 321 25.62 -20.13 8.00
CA ARG A 321 26.36 -19.39 6.95
C ARG A 321 25.79 -19.64 5.55
N ALA A 322 25.27 -20.84 5.28
CA ALA A 322 24.60 -21.19 4.04
C ALA A 322 23.28 -20.42 3.86
N GLY A 323 22.40 -20.41 4.88
CA GLY A 323 21.15 -19.65 4.88
C GLY A 323 21.36 -18.13 4.73
N ARG A 324 22.43 -17.60 5.33
CA ARG A 324 22.80 -16.19 5.17
C ARG A 324 23.22 -15.83 3.75
N LYS A 325 24.03 -16.68 3.10
CA LYS A 325 24.43 -16.47 1.70
C LYS A 325 23.22 -16.51 0.77
N ALA A 326 22.35 -17.51 0.93
CA ALA A 326 21.13 -17.61 0.13
C ALA A 326 20.21 -16.39 0.32
N SER A 327 20.03 -15.92 1.56
CA SER A 327 19.28 -14.70 1.85
C SER A 327 19.87 -13.46 1.18
N LEU A 328 21.20 -13.33 1.17
CA LEU A 328 21.88 -12.21 0.49
C LEU A 328 21.75 -12.28 -1.03
N THR A 329 21.81 -13.48 -1.63
CA THR A 329 21.56 -13.68 -3.06
C THR A 329 20.16 -13.24 -3.43
N TRP A 330 19.14 -13.74 -2.73
CA TRP A 330 17.75 -13.35 -2.97
C TRP A 330 17.49 -11.87 -2.70
N PHE A 331 18.19 -11.28 -1.73
CA PHE A 331 18.13 -9.85 -1.47
C PHE A 331 18.57 -9.05 -2.71
N PHE A 332 19.73 -9.38 -3.31
CA PHE A 332 20.18 -8.70 -4.51
C PHE A 332 19.32 -9.00 -5.75
N VAL A 333 18.74 -10.20 -5.84
CA VAL A 333 17.72 -10.49 -6.87
C VAL A 333 16.51 -9.56 -6.71
N CYS A 334 16.00 -9.39 -5.49
CA CYS A 334 14.86 -8.50 -5.24
C CYS A 334 15.21 -7.02 -5.45
N VAL A 335 16.43 -6.60 -5.11
CA VAL A 335 16.94 -5.25 -5.44
C VAL A 335 16.96 -5.06 -6.96
N PHE A 336 17.50 -6.03 -7.71
CA PHE A 336 17.52 -5.97 -9.16
C PHE A 336 16.10 -5.89 -9.74
N LEU A 337 15.20 -6.77 -9.29
CA LEU A 337 13.80 -6.77 -9.70
C LEU A 337 13.10 -5.43 -9.40
N ALA A 338 13.37 -4.82 -8.23
CA ALA A 338 12.83 -3.52 -7.89
C ALA A 338 13.34 -2.41 -8.82
N LEU A 339 14.65 -2.42 -9.15
CA LEU A 339 15.25 -1.42 -10.04
C LEU A 339 14.70 -1.51 -11.45
N ILE A 340 14.59 -2.72 -12.02
CA ILE A 340 14.08 -2.86 -13.38
C ILE A 340 12.59 -2.51 -13.51
N SER A 341 11.82 -2.48 -12.41
CA SER A 341 10.40 -2.13 -12.44
C SER A 341 10.17 -0.73 -12.99
N THR A 342 10.84 0.29 -12.43
CA THR A 342 10.78 1.69 -12.86
C THR A 342 11.96 2.49 -12.31
N GLU A 343 12.30 3.62 -12.92
CA GLU A 343 13.31 4.54 -12.39
C GLU A 343 12.91 5.18 -11.04
N THR A 344 11.61 5.29 -10.76
CA THR A 344 11.10 5.83 -9.48
C THR A 344 11.43 4.91 -8.30
N ALA A 345 11.48 3.59 -8.51
CA ALA A 345 11.87 2.61 -7.49
C ALA A 345 13.34 2.77 -7.05
N ALA A 346 14.21 3.32 -7.90
CA ALA A 346 15.62 3.53 -7.60
C ALA A 346 15.84 4.50 -6.44
N ILE A 347 14.94 5.48 -6.24
CA ILE A 347 14.98 6.40 -5.10
C ILE A 347 14.73 5.66 -3.79
N VAL A 348 13.84 4.67 -3.79
CA VAL A 348 13.60 3.84 -2.59
C VAL A 348 14.77 2.91 -2.34
N VAL A 349 15.34 2.31 -3.39
CA VAL A 349 16.53 1.44 -3.29
C VAL A 349 17.74 2.21 -2.76
N LEU A 350 18.03 3.40 -3.30
CA LEU A 350 19.17 4.20 -2.82
C LEU A 350 19.01 4.58 -1.35
N MET A 351 17.80 4.98 -0.94
CA MET A 351 17.54 5.35 0.45
C MET A 351 17.51 4.15 1.38
N ALA A 352 17.10 2.96 0.92
CA ALA A 352 17.26 1.72 1.65
C ALA A 352 18.75 1.38 1.85
N GLY A 353 19.59 1.57 0.83
CA GLY A 353 21.05 1.42 0.94
C GLY A 353 21.69 2.40 1.92
N LEU A 354 21.26 3.67 1.92
CA LEU A 354 21.66 4.66 2.91
C LEU A 354 21.21 4.25 4.32
N TYR A 355 19.97 3.82 4.46
CA TYR A 355 19.41 3.34 5.72
C TYR A 355 20.24 2.17 6.29
N MET A 356 20.56 1.20 5.43
CA MET A 356 21.42 0.06 5.76
C MET A 356 22.84 0.45 6.16
N SER A 357 23.37 1.54 5.60
CA SER A 357 24.75 1.99 5.85
C SER A 357 24.88 2.78 7.15
N VAL A 358 23.87 3.58 7.47
CA VAL A 358 23.89 4.50 8.62
C VAL A 358 23.27 3.87 9.86
N TRP A 359 22.08 3.28 9.73
CA TRP A 359 21.32 2.76 10.88
C TRP A 359 21.48 1.26 11.08
N LEU A 360 21.85 0.51 10.03
CA LEU A 360 22.12 -0.92 10.16
C LEU A 360 23.63 -1.19 10.17
N ARG A 361 24.05 -2.34 10.72
CA ARG A 361 25.47 -2.73 10.80
C ARG A 361 26.16 -3.19 9.50
N PRO A 362 25.49 -3.58 8.39
CA PRO A 362 26.16 -4.09 7.18
C PRO A 362 26.60 -2.98 6.22
N ARG A 363 27.46 -2.06 6.65
CA ARG A 363 27.80 -0.86 5.88
C ARG A 363 28.19 -1.12 4.42
N ARG A 364 28.96 -2.19 4.16
CA ARG A 364 29.38 -2.55 2.80
C ARG A 364 28.21 -2.93 1.89
N VAL A 365 27.26 -3.71 2.39
CA VAL A 365 26.08 -4.11 1.60
C VAL A 365 25.20 -2.90 1.35
N GLY A 366 24.99 -2.07 2.37
CA GLY A 366 24.25 -0.82 2.22
C GLY A 366 24.87 0.13 1.19
N LEU A 367 26.20 0.27 1.18
CA LEU A 367 26.91 1.08 0.18
C LEU A 367 26.75 0.54 -1.25
N VAL A 368 26.79 -0.78 -1.44
CA VAL A 368 26.53 -1.37 -2.77
C VAL A 368 25.11 -1.06 -3.22
N VAL A 369 24.10 -1.24 -2.36
CA VAL A 369 22.69 -0.95 -2.67
C VAL A 369 22.48 0.54 -2.98
N LEU A 370 23.14 1.42 -2.20
CA LEU A 370 23.14 2.86 -2.44
C LEU A 370 23.68 3.20 -3.83
N ILE A 371 24.85 2.65 -4.19
CA ILE A 371 25.48 2.86 -5.50
C ILE A 371 24.60 2.32 -6.63
N LEU A 372 23.97 1.16 -6.46
CA LEU A 372 23.06 0.59 -7.46
C LEU A 372 21.83 1.48 -7.69
N GLY A 373 21.22 1.99 -6.63
CA GLY A 373 20.08 2.91 -6.74
C GLY A 373 20.46 4.25 -7.40
N ILE A 374 21.60 4.84 -7.01
CA ILE A 374 22.14 6.05 -7.65
C ILE A 374 22.41 5.79 -9.14
N GLY A 375 23.12 4.71 -9.45
CA GLY A 375 23.51 4.34 -10.80
C GLY A 375 22.29 4.14 -11.70
N TRP A 376 21.28 3.41 -11.23
CA TRP A 376 20.05 3.19 -11.99
C TRP A 376 19.27 4.47 -12.25
N PHE A 377 19.08 5.31 -11.23
CA PHE A 377 18.34 6.57 -11.36
C PHE A 377 18.98 7.49 -12.41
N PHE A 378 20.30 7.70 -12.35
CA PHE A 378 21.00 8.54 -13.32
C PHE A 378 21.10 7.89 -14.71
N MET A 379 21.29 6.57 -14.78
CA MET A 379 21.27 5.86 -16.06
C MET A 379 19.89 6.02 -16.73
N ALA A 380 18.80 5.88 -15.99
CA ALA A 380 17.45 6.08 -16.53
C ALA A 380 17.23 7.51 -17.03
N THR A 381 17.47 8.49 -16.15
CA THR A 381 17.04 9.88 -16.36
C THR A 381 17.99 10.70 -17.24
N LEU A 382 19.29 10.37 -17.27
CA LEU A 382 20.27 11.12 -18.05
C LEU A 382 20.71 10.42 -19.34
N VAL A 383 20.52 9.10 -19.46
CA VAL A 383 21.02 8.32 -20.59
C VAL A 383 19.89 7.65 -21.35
N VAL A 384 19.18 6.71 -20.73
CA VAL A 384 18.24 5.84 -21.45
C VAL A 384 17.02 6.61 -21.95
N ILE A 385 16.30 7.28 -21.06
CA ILE A 385 15.09 8.04 -21.42
C ILE A 385 15.42 9.15 -22.44
N PRO A 386 16.49 9.95 -22.26
CA PRO A 386 16.85 10.95 -23.27
C PRO A 386 17.28 10.37 -24.61
N TYR A 387 18.00 9.24 -24.62
CA TYR A 387 18.41 8.58 -25.86
C TYR A 387 17.22 8.13 -26.69
N PHE A 388 16.23 7.48 -26.07
CA PHE A 388 15.06 6.97 -26.80
C PHE A 388 14.02 8.04 -27.12
N SER A 389 13.89 9.09 -26.30
CA SER A 389 12.92 10.17 -26.54
C SER A 389 13.45 11.29 -27.43
N GLY A 390 14.77 11.38 -27.64
CA GLY A 390 15.40 12.48 -28.38
C GLY A 390 15.37 13.83 -27.66
N ARG A 391 15.00 13.87 -26.37
CA ARG A 391 14.86 15.08 -25.56
C ARG A 391 15.34 14.86 -24.12
N PRO A 392 15.69 15.91 -23.36
CA PRO A 392 15.97 15.78 -21.94
C PRO A 392 14.79 15.15 -21.18
N TYR A 393 15.04 14.62 -19.98
CA TYR A 393 14.03 13.98 -19.13
C TYR A 393 12.81 14.89 -18.91
N TRP A 394 11.72 14.57 -19.61
CA TRP A 394 10.60 15.47 -19.85
C TRP A 394 9.52 15.44 -18.74
N HIS A 395 9.56 14.44 -17.85
CA HIS A 395 8.74 14.42 -16.64
C HIS A 395 9.09 15.55 -15.66
N ALA A 396 10.33 16.05 -15.67
CA ALA A 396 10.73 17.17 -14.81
C ALA A 396 9.92 18.46 -15.11
N PRO A 397 9.91 19.00 -16.34
CA PRO A 397 9.07 20.15 -16.67
C PRO A 397 7.57 19.84 -16.60
N GLN A 398 7.15 18.60 -16.88
CA GLN A 398 5.73 18.20 -16.81
C GLN A 398 5.17 18.37 -15.39
N PHE A 399 5.85 17.85 -14.37
CA PHE A 399 5.34 17.82 -13.01
C PHE A 399 5.80 18.99 -12.13
N TYR A 400 6.89 19.66 -12.52
CA TYR A 400 7.56 20.67 -11.70
C TYR A 400 8.00 21.92 -12.49
N GLY A 401 7.43 22.17 -13.67
CA GLY A 401 7.88 23.26 -14.55
C GLY A 401 7.83 24.68 -13.95
N ASP A 402 7.12 24.89 -12.84
CA ASP A 402 7.13 26.14 -12.07
C ASP A 402 8.34 26.30 -11.13
N MET A 403 9.11 25.23 -10.89
CA MET A 403 10.37 25.21 -10.13
C MET A 403 11.59 25.09 -11.04
N GLY A 404 11.41 24.63 -12.28
CA GLY A 404 12.47 24.49 -13.27
C GLY A 404 12.20 23.36 -14.26
N GLU A 405 12.96 23.37 -15.35
CA GLU A 405 12.86 22.41 -16.44
C GLU A 405 13.94 21.32 -16.39
N SER A 406 14.87 21.41 -15.42
CA SER A 406 15.97 20.46 -15.24
C SER A 406 16.21 20.13 -13.77
N PHE A 407 16.83 18.98 -13.50
CA PHE A 407 17.20 18.59 -12.12
C PHE A 407 18.08 19.62 -11.41
N ALA A 408 18.95 20.31 -12.15
CA ALA A 408 19.78 21.37 -11.59
C ALA A 408 18.93 22.56 -11.13
N GLN A 409 17.99 23.02 -11.96
CA GLN A 409 17.09 24.12 -11.60
C GLN A 409 16.16 23.73 -10.45
N LEU A 410 15.62 22.52 -10.45
CA LEU A 410 14.84 21.95 -9.34
C LEU A 410 15.62 21.99 -8.02
N THR A 411 16.88 21.56 -8.05
CA THR A 411 17.74 21.54 -6.86
C THR A 411 18.06 22.96 -6.37
N LEU A 412 18.35 23.87 -7.30
CA LEU A 412 18.60 25.29 -7.00
C LEU A 412 17.35 25.96 -6.42
N TYR A 413 16.17 25.69 -6.98
CA TYR A 413 14.89 26.18 -6.49
C TYR A 413 14.63 25.70 -5.07
N ALA A 414 14.83 24.40 -4.81
CA ALA A 414 14.66 23.83 -3.48
C ALA A 414 15.56 24.48 -2.43
N ALA A 415 16.80 24.81 -2.80
CA ALA A 415 17.74 25.51 -1.93
C ALA A 415 17.39 27.00 -1.74
N ALA A 416 16.90 27.67 -2.78
CA ALA A 416 16.55 29.09 -2.76
C ALA A 416 15.19 29.38 -2.09
N HIS A 417 14.25 28.43 -2.15
CA HIS A 417 12.86 28.63 -1.73
C HIS A 417 12.33 27.55 -0.75
N PRO A 418 13.03 27.24 0.35
CA PRO A 418 12.63 26.17 1.28
C PRO A 418 11.26 26.42 1.93
N LEU A 419 10.90 27.68 2.17
CA LEU A 419 9.58 28.04 2.73
C LEU A 419 8.44 27.81 1.73
N ASP A 420 8.69 27.95 0.43
CA ASP A 420 7.67 27.65 -0.59
C ASP A 420 7.40 26.15 -0.64
N LEU A 421 8.47 25.33 -0.67
CA LEU A 421 8.34 23.87 -0.60
C LEU A 421 7.57 23.41 0.64
N LEU A 422 7.86 24.01 1.80
CA LEU A 422 7.14 23.72 3.03
C LEU A 422 5.65 24.09 2.92
N ARG A 423 5.32 25.27 2.36
CA ARG A 423 3.92 25.68 2.14
C ARG A 423 3.17 24.73 1.21
N ARG A 424 3.82 24.26 0.13
CA ARG A 424 3.23 23.27 -0.78
C ARG A 424 2.94 21.96 -0.06
N CYS A 425 3.91 21.44 0.70
CA CYS A 425 3.75 20.21 1.49
C CYS A 425 2.64 20.30 2.55
N LEU A 426 2.40 21.50 3.10
CA LEU A 426 1.40 21.77 4.13
C LEU A 426 0.06 22.28 3.59
N SER A 427 -0.12 22.33 2.27
CA SER A 427 -1.39 22.71 1.68
C SER A 427 -2.45 21.63 1.93
N HIS A 428 -3.73 22.01 1.86
CA HIS A 428 -4.84 21.15 2.25
C HIS A 428 -4.84 19.80 1.51
N SER A 429 -4.69 19.80 0.17
CA SER A 429 -4.66 18.59 -0.66
C SER A 429 -3.50 17.67 -0.29
N GLN A 430 -2.31 18.22 -0.06
CA GLN A 430 -1.10 17.49 0.28
C GLN A 430 -1.19 16.87 1.68
N LEU A 431 -1.74 17.61 2.64
CA LEU A 431 -2.03 17.07 3.97
C LEU A 431 -3.07 15.95 3.90
N MET A 432 -4.14 16.10 3.09
CA MET A 432 -5.12 15.02 2.90
C MET A 432 -4.47 13.79 2.28
N PHE A 433 -3.61 13.96 1.27
CA PHE A 433 -2.85 12.87 0.66
C PHE A 433 -1.92 12.18 1.67
N LEU A 434 -1.22 12.93 2.52
CA LEU A 434 -0.41 12.35 3.58
C LEU A 434 -1.26 11.56 4.57
N LEU A 435 -2.34 12.15 5.07
CA LEU A 435 -3.25 11.45 5.97
C LEU A 435 -3.79 10.17 5.31
N GLN A 436 -4.03 10.21 4.00
CA GLN A 436 -4.38 9.07 3.15
C GLN A 436 -3.43 7.91 3.16
N LEU A 437 -2.16 8.18 3.36
CA LEU A 437 -1.13 7.15 3.48
C LEU A 437 -0.89 6.75 4.93
N LEU A 438 -0.90 7.70 5.86
CA LEU A 438 -0.41 7.47 7.22
C LEU A 438 -1.47 6.90 8.17
N VAL A 439 -2.70 7.41 8.08
CA VAL A 439 -3.74 7.10 9.06
C VAL A 439 -4.26 5.66 8.97
N PRO A 440 -4.41 5.02 7.79
CA PRO A 440 -4.78 3.60 7.73
C PRO A 440 -3.79 2.66 8.42
N LEU A 441 -2.53 3.11 8.61
CA LEU A 441 -1.49 2.40 9.35
C LEU A 441 -1.44 2.80 10.83
N GLY A 442 -2.47 3.48 11.33
CA GLY A 442 -2.59 3.95 12.71
C GLY A 442 -1.46 4.88 13.15
N LEU A 443 -0.84 5.58 12.19
CA LEU A 443 0.32 6.45 12.42
C LEU A 443 1.54 5.74 13.03
N LEU A 444 1.58 4.40 13.04
CA LEU A 444 2.66 3.61 13.64
C LEU A 444 4.04 3.94 13.06
N LEU A 445 4.08 4.26 11.77
CA LEU A 445 5.30 4.68 11.06
C LEU A 445 5.97 5.93 11.66
N LEU A 446 5.23 6.81 12.35
CA LEU A 446 5.80 7.98 13.04
C LEU A 446 6.65 7.58 14.26
N LEU A 447 6.51 6.36 14.76
CA LEU A 447 7.34 5.81 15.84
C LEU A 447 8.71 5.33 15.34
N ALA A 448 8.88 5.22 14.01
CA ALA A 448 10.11 4.80 13.36
C ALA A 448 10.61 5.84 12.31
N PRO A 449 10.94 7.08 12.72
CA PRO A 449 11.33 8.14 11.78
C PRO A 449 12.53 7.76 10.91
N SER A 450 13.49 6.99 11.45
CA SER A 450 14.64 6.50 10.68
C SER A 450 14.24 5.57 9.52
N ALA A 451 13.18 4.77 9.68
CA ALA A 451 12.67 3.93 8.60
C ALA A 451 11.83 4.76 7.61
N LEU A 452 11.06 5.73 8.10
CA LEU A 452 10.28 6.65 7.27
C LEU A 452 11.17 7.54 6.38
N LEU A 453 12.40 7.86 6.80
CA LEU A 453 13.38 8.57 5.98
C LEU A 453 13.64 7.88 4.62
N ILE A 454 13.42 6.57 4.52
CA ILE A 454 13.55 5.86 3.25
C ILE A 454 12.57 6.39 2.20
N ALA A 455 11.35 6.73 2.62
CA ALA A 455 10.31 7.27 1.75
C ALA A 455 10.41 8.78 1.55
N ALA A 456 11.23 9.49 2.35
CA ALA A 456 11.19 10.95 2.42
C ALA A 456 11.44 11.64 1.08
N PRO A 457 12.44 11.27 0.26
CA PRO A 457 12.67 11.94 -1.02
C PRO A 457 11.51 11.73 -2.00
N THR A 458 11.00 10.49 -2.10
CA THR A 458 9.87 10.17 -2.99
C THR A 458 8.59 10.86 -2.51
N LEU A 459 8.28 10.82 -1.22
CA LEU A 459 7.13 11.55 -0.67
C LEU A 459 7.25 13.05 -0.90
N LEU A 460 8.43 13.65 -0.67
CA LEU A 460 8.65 15.07 -0.93
C LEU A 460 8.40 15.39 -2.40
N ALA A 461 8.94 14.59 -3.32
CA ALA A 461 8.73 14.76 -4.76
C ALA A 461 7.25 14.69 -5.15
N LEU A 462 6.47 13.78 -4.56
CA LEU A 462 5.02 13.68 -4.80
C LEU A 462 4.25 14.89 -4.23
N LEU A 463 4.64 15.40 -3.06
CA LEU A 463 3.95 16.51 -2.39
C LEU A 463 4.18 17.86 -3.05
N VAL A 464 5.41 18.13 -3.50
CA VAL A 464 5.79 19.44 -4.07
C VAL A 464 5.39 19.59 -5.54
N ALA A 465 5.05 18.49 -6.20
CA ALA A 465 4.61 18.47 -7.58
C ALA A 465 3.39 19.39 -7.79
N LYS A 466 3.43 20.17 -8.87
CA LYS A 466 2.32 21.05 -9.27
C LYS A 466 1.14 20.23 -9.80
N ASP A 467 1.42 19.10 -10.45
CA ASP A 467 0.40 18.23 -11.01
C ASP A 467 -0.38 17.48 -9.89
N PRO A 468 -1.70 17.65 -9.80
CA PRO A 468 -2.55 16.97 -8.81
C PRO A 468 -2.48 15.44 -8.85
N SER A 469 -2.12 14.87 -10.00
CA SER A 469 -2.06 13.42 -10.19
C SER A 469 -1.00 12.75 -9.30
N LEU A 470 0.10 13.44 -8.99
CA LEU A 470 1.21 12.89 -8.17
C LEU A 470 0.87 12.79 -6.68
N HIS A 471 -0.06 13.62 -6.18
CA HIS A 471 -0.49 13.60 -4.78
C HIS A 471 -1.95 13.13 -4.64
N SER A 472 -2.32 12.13 -5.44
CA SER A 472 -3.59 11.41 -5.30
C SER A 472 -3.34 9.95 -4.89
N ILE A 473 -4.16 9.42 -3.97
CA ILE A 473 -4.16 7.99 -3.67
C ILE A 473 -4.88 7.14 -4.73
N LEU A 474 -5.33 7.74 -5.83
CA LEU A 474 -6.10 7.04 -6.85
C LEU A 474 -5.21 6.49 -7.98
N LEU A 475 -4.06 7.10 -8.21
CA LEU A 475 -3.14 6.77 -9.32
C LEU A 475 -1.95 5.91 -8.88
N HIS A 476 -1.02 5.55 -9.75
CA HIS A 476 0.06 4.60 -9.44
C HIS A 476 1.35 5.24 -8.88
N TYR A 477 1.52 6.57 -8.96
CA TYR A 477 2.80 7.26 -8.66
C TYR A 477 3.40 7.02 -7.27
N ARG A 478 2.60 6.59 -6.29
CA ARG A 478 3.05 6.27 -4.92
C ARG A 478 3.49 4.81 -4.73
N SER A 479 3.44 3.97 -5.76
CA SER A 479 3.60 2.52 -5.62
C SER A 479 4.89 2.12 -4.91
N SER A 480 6.01 2.75 -5.26
CA SER A 480 7.31 2.49 -4.64
C SER A 480 7.38 2.87 -3.15
N VAL A 481 6.51 3.78 -2.69
CA VAL A 481 6.45 4.23 -1.29
C VAL A 481 5.69 3.24 -0.40
N ILE A 482 4.69 2.52 -0.93
CA ILE A 482 3.84 1.61 -0.15
C ILE A 482 4.67 0.60 0.67
N PRO A 483 5.66 -0.12 0.12
CA PRO A 483 6.50 -1.05 0.87
C PRO A 483 7.22 -0.41 2.05
N VAL A 484 7.66 0.85 1.89
CA VAL A 484 8.36 1.60 2.94
C VAL A 484 7.41 1.95 4.09
N LEU A 485 6.17 2.34 3.78
CA LEU A 485 5.17 2.66 4.80
C LEU A 485 4.88 1.45 5.69
N PHE A 486 4.75 0.26 5.09
CA PHE A 486 4.57 -0.99 5.84
C PHE A 486 5.80 -1.34 6.66
N PHE A 487 7.00 -1.23 6.08
CA PHE A 487 8.24 -1.45 6.82
C PHE A 487 8.37 -0.51 8.03
N ALA A 488 8.11 0.79 7.85
CA ALA A 488 8.15 1.78 8.91
C ALA A 488 7.06 1.56 9.98
N ALA A 489 5.84 1.18 9.58
CA ALA A 489 4.76 0.88 10.51
C ALA A 489 5.05 -0.36 11.37
N ILE A 490 5.61 -1.42 10.78
CA ILE A 490 6.03 -2.64 11.52
C ILE A 490 7.17 -2.32 12.48
N GLU A 491 8.19 -1.56 12.04
CA GLU A 491 9.30 -1.12 12.88
C GLU A 491 8.82 -0.19 14.02
N GLY A 492 7.83 0.65 13.75
CA GLY A 492 7.20 1.50 14.77
C GLY A 492 6.41 0.72 15.82
N ALA A 493 5.64 -0.28 15.39
CA ALA A 493 4.96 -1.22 16.28
C ALA A 493 5.95 -1.98 17.17
N ARG A 494 7.07 -2.43 16.59
CA ARG A 494 8.14 -3.13 17.34
C ARG A 494 8.73 -2.24 18.43
N ARG A 495 9.08 -1.00 18.10
CA ARG A 495 9.62 -0.03 19.09
C ARG A 495 8.65 0.25 20.23
N GLN A 496 7.36 0.34 19.92
CA GLN A 496 6.32 0.52 20.92
C GLN A 496 6.20 -0.69 21.84
N ALA A 497 6.23 -1.90 21.28
CA ALA A 497 6.17 -3.15 22.04
C ALA A 497 7.40 -3.34 22.96
N GLU A 498 8.58 -2.92 22.50
CA GLU A 498 9.83 -3.00 23.27
C GLU A 498 10.01 -1.90 24.33
N GLY A 499 9.12 -0.92 24.40
CA GLY A 499 9.30 0.21 25.32
C GLY A 499 10.34 1.24 24.84
N THR A 500 10.76 1.19 23.58
CA THR A 500 11.86 2.00 23.03
C THR A 500 11.40 3.16 22.16
N SER A 501 10.09 3.42 22.09
CA SER A 501 9.55 4.50 21.27
C SER A 501 9.93 5.88 21.83
N TRP A 502 10.06 6.87 20.95
CA TRP A 502 10.42 8.23 21.35
C TRP A 502 9.35 8.87 22.26
N ILE A 503 8.08 8.47 22.09
CA ILE A 503 6.97 8.91 22.96
C ILE A 503 7.19 8.40 24.38
N GLN A 504 7.56 7.12 24.55
CA GLN A 504 7.84 6.57 25.88
C GLN A 504 9.05 7.24 26.54
N ARG A 505 10.08 7.62 25.76
CA ARG A 505 11.22 8.40 26.28
C ARG A 505 10.88 9.84 26.65
N LEU A 506 9.85 10.44 26.05
CA LEU A 506 9.36 11.77 26.42
C LEU A 506 8.45 11.73 27.64
N LEU A 507 7.75 10.61 27.87
CA LEU A 507 6.83 10.41 28.98
C LEU A 507 7.50 9.87 30.26
N ALA A 508 8.72 9.34 30.15
CA ALA A 508 9.58 8.90 31.25
C ALA A 508 10.50 10.03 31.68
#